data_AF-A0A3D0XE39-F1
#
_entry.id   AF-A0A3D0XE39-F1
#
_cell.length_a   1.000
_cell.length_b   1.000
_cell.length_c   1.000
_cell.angle_alpha   90.00
_cell.angle_beta   90.00
_cell.angle_gamma   90.00
#
_symmetry.space_group_name_H-M   'P 1'
#
loop_
_entity.id
_entity.type
_entity.pdbx_description
1 polymer ?
#
loop_
_entity_poly.entity_id
_entity_poly.type
_entity_poly.pdbx_seq_one_letter_code
_entity_poly.pdbx_strand_id
1 'polypeptide(L)'
;MRVVLLRRCMNVRLENMASIATFDPMSWRVIPCGLYLVFLLFCEVLLAEEKALDASAESNVEILWRGCQLCHSTIEMQRGPMIEGLPQWYLHQQLEKFSTGIRGKLSENKSEWLMGSAIKQFGDSEDWPRLAAYIANLPALKPLRTVRGNHEKGKALYAMCASCHGPMAKGNQVLGAPPLNVQEDWYLREQLMKYRSSMRGYHPQDLGGATMRAVASSLTNEQIKNIVFYLSSLQKPPKGRVPSKGQSHSRD
;
A
#
# COMPACT_ATOMS: atom_id res chain seq x y z
N MET A 1 -15.65 -8.59 -32.69
CA MET A 1 -16.65 -9.69 -32.62
C MET A 1 -16.38 -10.71 -31.50
N ARG A 2 -15.13 -11.04 -31.13
CA ARG A 2 -14.82 -11.97 -30.01
C ARG A 2 -15.23 -11.48 -28.60
N VAL A 3 -15.26 -10.18 -28.35
CA VAL A 3 -15.56 -9.61 -27.01
C VAL A 3 -17.06 -9.61 -26.69
N VAL A 4 -17.94 -9.62 -27.70
CA VAL A 4 -19.40 -9.62 -27.52
C VAL A 4 -19.95 -11.02 -27.21
N LEU A 5 -19.29 -12.08 -27.69
CA LEU A 5 -19.64 -13.46 -27.39
C LEU A 5 -19.27 -13.88 -25.96
N LEU A 6 -18.15 -13.39 -25.41
CA LEU A 6 -17.72 -13.69 -24.04
C LEU A 6 -18.66 -13.09 -22.98
N ARG A 7 -19.18 -11.88 -23.20
CA ARG A 7 -20.18 -11.28 -22.29
C ARG A 7 -21.53 -12.01 -22.29
N ARG A 8 -21.87 -12.71 -23.37
CA ARG A 8 -23.13 -13.48 -23.46
C ARG A 8 -23.05 -14.82 -22.70
N CYS A 9 -21.85 -15.41 -22.58
CA CYS A 9 -21.64 -16.59 -21.74
C CYS A 9 -21.64 -16.28 -20.23
N MET A 10 -21.16 -15.10 -19.82
CA MET A 10 -21.14 -14.72 -18.40
C MET A 10 -22.54 -14.37 -17.86
N ASN A 11 -23.39 -13.70 -18.64
CA ASN A 11 -24.74 -13.33 -18.19
C ASN A 11 -25.71 -14.51 -18.10
N VAL A 12 -25.54 -15.56 -18.91
CA VAL A 12 -26.38 -16.78 -18.80
C VAL A 12 -26.03 -17.59 -17.54
N ARG A 13 -24.86 -17.37 -16.94
CA ARG A 13 -24.40 -18.13 -15.77
C ARG A 13 -25.02 -17.66 -14.45
N LEU A 14 -25.45 -16.40 -14.32
CA LEU A 14 -25.96 -15.86 -13.06
C LEU A 14 -27.41 -16.27 -12.73
N GLU A 15 -28.25 -16.51 -13.74
CA GLU A 15 -29.66 -16.91 -13.51
C GLU A 15 -29.83 -18.38 -13.07
N ASN A 16 -28.82 -19.23 -13.27
CA ASN A 16 -28.89 -20.66 -12.92
C ASN A 16 -28.19 -21.04 -11.60
N MET A 17 -27.62 -20.08 -10.86
CA MET A 17 -26.85 -20.39 -9.63
C MET A 17 -27.75 -20.51 -8.39
N ALA A 18 -29.01 -20.09 -8.49
CA ALA A 18 -29.98 -20.17 -7.39
C ALA A 18 -30.59 -21.58 -7.20
N SER A 19 -30.29 -22.54 -8.07
CA SER A 19 -30.90 -23.89 -8.02
C SER A 19 -29.95 -25.01 -7.61
N ILE A 20 -28.78 -24.69 -7.04
CA ILE A 20 -27.75 -25.69 -6.65
C ILE A 20 -27.76 -25.98 -5.14
N ALA A 21 -28.57 -25.27 -4.34
CA ALA A 21 -28.54 -25.37 -2.87
C ALA A 21 -29.37 -26.52 -2.26
N THR A 22 -29.80 -27.52 -3.04
CA THR A 22 -30.54 -28.69 -2.53
C THR A 22 -29.91 -30.03 -2.94
N PHE A 23 -28.61 -30.04 -3.23
CA PHE A 23 -27.90 -31.24 -3.68
C PHE A 23 -27.53 -32.13 -2.49
N ASP A 24 -28.32 -33.20 -2.30
CA ASP A 24 -28.16 -34.23 -1.26
C ASP A 24 -26.91 -35.10 -1.55
N PRO A 25 -25.93 -35.19 -0.62
CA PRO A 25 -24.66 -35.87 -0.86
C PRO A 25 -24.73 -37.42 -0.87
N MET A 26 -25.91 -38.04 -0.76
CA MET A 26 -26.05 -39.48 -0.53
C MET A 26 -26.53 -40.35 -1.72
N SER A 27 -26.47 -39.86 -2.98
CA SER A 27 -26.99 -40.60 -4.17
C SER A 27 -25.94 -41.02 -5.22
N TRP A 28 -24.64 -40.92 -4.93
CA TRP A 28 -23.52 -41.09 -5.88
C TRP A 28 -23.20 -42.52 -6.36
N ARG A 29 -24.09 -43.51 -6.22
CA ARG A 29 -23.75 -44.92 -6.51
C ARG A 29 -23.82 -45.34 -7.98
N VAL A 30 -24.13 -44.47 -8.94
CA VAL A 30 -24.14 -44.81 -10.38
C VAL A 30 -23.86 -43.59 -11.25
N ILE A 31 -22.67 -43.01 -11.13
CA ILE A 31 -22.12 -42.18 -12.21
C ILE A 31 -21.35 -43.13 -13.13
N PRO A 32 -21.74 -43.29 -14.41
CA PRO A 32 -20.98 -44.13 -15.33
C PRO A 32 -19.53 -43.63 -15.38
N CYS A 33 -18.55 -44.53 -15.23
CA CYS A 33 -17.11 -44.21 -15.13
C CYS A 33 -16.61 -43.15 -16.14
N GLY A 34 -17.21 -43.06 -17.33
CA GLY A 34 -16.84 -42.08 -18.35
C GLY A 34 -17.16 -40.62 -18.00
N LEU A 35 -18.23 -40.34 -17.25
CA LEU A 35 -18.62 -38.96 -16.89
C LEU A 35 -17.77 -38.39 -15.74
N TYR A 36 -17.26 -39.26 -14.86
CA TYR A 36 -16.35 -38.87 -13.78
C TYR A 36 -14.98 -38.41 -14.32
N LEU A 37 -14.46 -39.12 -15.34
CA LEU A 37 -13.22 -38.76 -16.04
C LEU A 37 -13.32 -37.40 -16.75
N VAL A 38 -14.46 -37.10 -17.39
CA VAL A 38 -14.69 -35.79 -18.04
C VAL A 38 -14.79 -34.67 -17.00
N PHE A 39 -15.45 -34.90 -15.86
CA PHE A 39 -15.55 -33.91 -14.79
C PHE A 39 -14.19 -33.62 -14.14
N LEU A 40 -13.36 -34.64 -13.91
CA LEU A 40 -12.00 -34.47 -13.40
C LEU A 40 -11.10 -33.70 -14.37
N LEU A 41 -11.13 -34.03 -15.68
CA LEU A 41 -10.39 -33.31 -16.71
C LEU A 41 -10.85 -31.84 -16.81
N PHE A 42 -12.15 -31.58 -16.69
CA PHE A 42 -12.68 -30.21 -16.70
C PHE A 42 -12.26 -29.42 -15.45
N CYS A 43 -12.19 -30.08 -14.29
CA CYS A 43 -11.71 -29.49 -13.04
C CYS A 43 -10.21 -29.15 -13.11
N GLU A 44 -9.38 -30.05 -13.65
CA GLU A 44 -7.95 -29.80 -13.85
C GLU A 44 -7.69 -28.64 -14.83
N VAL A 45 -8.44 -28.55 -15.93
CA VAL A 45 -8.33 -27.45 -16.90
C VAL A 45 -8.74 -26.11 -16.28
N LEU A 46 -9.83 -26.08 -15.51
CA LEU A 46 -10.25 -24.86 -14.79
C LEU A 46 -9.22 -24.41 -13.76
N LEU A 47 -8.64 -25.34 -13.00
CA LEU A 47 -7.57 -25.03 -12.04
C LEU A 47 -6.29 -24.56 -12.73
N ALA A 48 -6.00 -25.04 -13.95
CA ALA A 48 -4.86 -24.58 -14.74
C ALA A 48 -5.07 -23.16 -15.29
N GLU A 49 -6.28 -22.83 -15.77
CA GLU A 49 -6.63 -21.47 -16.21
C GLU A 49 -6.60 -20.46 -15.07
N GLU A 50 -7.12 -20.82 -13.89
CA GLU A 50 -7.08 -19.97 -12.69
C GLU A 50 -5.64 -19.66 -12.26
N LYS A 51 -4.77 -20.68 -12.19
CA LYS A 51 -3.34 -20.50 -11.87
C LYS A 51 -2.59 -19.65 -12.91
N ALA A 52 -2.91 -19.80 -14.19
CA ALA A 52 -2.28 -19.02 -15.24
C ALA A 52 -2.69 -17.53 -15.16
N LEU A 53 -3.97 -17.27 -14.83
CA LEU A 53 -4.46 -15.91 -14.60
C LEU A 53 -3.77 -15.27 -13.39
N ASP A 54 -3.65 -15.99 -12.27
CA ASP A 54 -2.97 -15.51 -11.07
C ASP A 54 -1.48 -15.23 -11.32
N ALA A 55 -0.78 -16.13 -12.01
CA ALA A 55 0.64 -15.92 -12.38
C ALA A 55 0.84 -14.70 -13.31
N SER A 56 -0.09 -14.47 -14.24
CA SER A 56 -0.05 -13.28 -15.09
C SER A 56 -0.31 -12.00 -14.29
N ALA A 57 -1.20 -12.04 -13.29
CA ALA A 57 -1.48 -10.92 -12.41
C ALA A 57 -0.31 -10.61 -11.47
N GLU A 58 0.36 -11.63 -10.92
CA GLU A 58 1.57 -11.47 -10.11
C GLU A 58 2.71 -10.83 -10.91
N SER A 59 2.93 -11.26 -12.15
CA SER A 59 3.96 -10.66 -13.02
C SER A 59 3.66 -9.20 -13.39
N ASN A 60 2.39 -8.83 -13.54
CA ASN A 60 1.98 -7.44 -13.75
C ASN A 60 2.26 -6.54 -12.52
N VAL A 61 1.98 -7.03 -11.31
CA VAL A 61 2.23 -6.27 -10.07
C VAL A 61 3.73 -6.05 -9.84
N GLU A 62 4.57 -7.03 -10.14
CA GLU A 62 6.02 -6.87 -10.04
C GLU A 62 6.54 -5.80 -11.02
N ILE A 63 6.02 -5.75 -12.25
CA ILE A 63 6.37 -4.71 -13.23
C ILE A 63 5.96 -3.32 -12.73
N LEU A 64 4.75 -3.18 -12.20
CA LEU A 64 4.29 -1.91 -11.60
C LEU A 64 5.21 -1.48 -10.46
N TRP A 65 5.56 -2.40 -9.57
CA TRP A 65 6.45 -2.16 -8.45
C TRP A 65 7.84 -1.67 -8.89
N ARG A 66 8.43 -2.28 -9.93
CA ARG A 66 9.73 -1.84 -10.47
C ARG A 66 9.71 -0.37 -10.91
N GLY A 67 8.59 0.11 -11.43
CA GLY A 67 8.41 1.53 -11.74
C GLY A 67 8.40 2.42 -10.48
N CYS A 68 7.74 1.97 -9.41
CA CYS A 68 7.72 2.68 -8.12
C CYS A 68 9.12 2.79 -7.50
N GLN A 69 9.94 1.73 -7.62
CA GLN A 69 11.29 1.67 -7.02
C GLN A 69 12.25 2.74 -7.55
N LEU A 70 11.98 3.31 -8.73
CA LEU A 70 12.76 4.44 -9.27
C LEU A 70 12.73 5.67 -8.35
N CYS A 71 11.67 5.83 -7.54
CA CYS A 71 11.54 6.94 -6.60
C CYS A 71 11.48 6.50 -5.14
N HIS A 72 10.90 5.32 -4.87
CA HIS A 72 10.57 4.83 -3.52
C HIS A 72 11.58 3.80 -2.97
N SER A 73 12.82 3.78 -3.46
CA SER A 73 13.89 2.89 -2.98
C SER A 73 15.02 3.64 -2.26
N THR A 74 15.96 2.88 -1.67
CA THR A 74 17.13 3.40 -0.95
C THR A 74 18.46 3.30 -1.73
N ILE A 75 18.43 2.96 -3.03
CA ILE A 75 19.64 2.51 -3.77
C ILE A 75 20.40 3.67 -4.43
N GLU A 76 19.74 4.58 -5.15
CA GLU A 76 20.42 5.55 -6.04
C GLU A 76 20.28 7.01 -5.58
N MET A 77 19.05 7.52 -5.48
CA MET A 77 18.76 8.84 -4.88
C MET A 77 17.27 8.89 -4.59
N GLN A 78 16.91 8.79 -3.32
CA GLN A 78 15.52 8.66 -2.90
C GLN A 78 14.73 9.94 -3.24
N ARG A 79 13.81 9.85 -4.21
CA ARG A 79 12.93 10.97 -4.63
C ARG A 79 11.59 10.98 -3.91
N GLY A 80 11.19 9.85 -3.33
CA GLY A 80 9.98 9.69 -2.53
C GLY A 80 10.26 8.86 -1.27
N PRO A 81 9.37 8.88 -0.26
CA PRO A 81 9.55 8.08 0.96
C PRO A 81 9.67 6.59 0.67
N MET A 82 10.30 5.82 1.56
CA MET A 82 10.15 4.37 1.52
C MET A 82 8.69 4.03 1.81
N ILE A 83 8.19 2.99 1.16
CA ILE A 83 6.79 2.56 1.29
C ILE A 83 6.67 1.10 1.75
N GLU A 84 7.78 0.37 1.78
CA GLU A 84 7.91 -0.93 2.42
C GLU A 84 7.69 -0.83 3.93
N GLY A 85 7.04 -1.84 4.52
CA GLY A 85 6.68 -1.87 5.94
C GLY A 85 5.45 -1.05 6.32
N LEU A 86 4.84 -0.33 5.37
CA LEU A 86 3.50 0.24 5.54
C LEU A 86 2.44 -0.85 5.33
N PRO A 87 1.31 -0.81 6.05
CA PRO A 87 0.26 -1.80 5.93
C PRO A 87 -0.53 -1.59 4.63
N GLN A 88 -1.02 -2.70 4.05
CA GLN A 88 -1.79 -2.71 2.80
C GLN A 88 -2.92 -1.67 2.79
N TRP A 89 -3.70 -1.57 3.86
CA TRP A 89 -4.84 -0.64 3.93
C TRP A 89 -4.40 0.81 3.72
N TYR A 90 -3.23 1.19 4.27
CA TYR A 90 -2.74 2.56 4.17
C TYR A 90 -2.16 2.83 2.80
N LEU A 91 -1.38 1.88 2.27
CA LEU A 91 -0.81 1.95 0.92
C LEU A 91 -1.92 2.11 -0.12
N HIS A 92 -2.92 1.24 -0.08
CA HIS A 92 -4.08 1.29 -0.97
C HIS A 92 -4.80 2.65 -0.88
N GLN A 93 -5.09 3.11 0.34
CA GLN A 93 -5.74 4.40 0.54
C GLN A 93 -4.90 5.58 0.00
N GLN A 94 -3.57 5.55 0.14
CA GLN A 94 -2.74 6.64 -0.40
C GLN A 94 -2.71 6.60 -1.93
N LEU A 95 -2.61 5.42 -2.55
CA LEU A 95 -2.67 5.27 -4.01
C LEU A 95 -3.98 5.82 -4.56
N GLU A 96 -5.11 5.46 -3.95
CA GLU A 96 -6.44 5.96 -4.32
C GLU A 96 -6.53 7.48 -4.17
N LYS A 97 -5.99 8.05 -3.08
CA LYS A 97 -5.97 9.51 -2.90
C LYS A 97 -5.16 10.23 -3.98
N PHE A 98 -4.04 9.66 -4.42
CA PHE A 98 -3.25 10.23 -5.50
C PHE A 98 -3.94 10.06 -6.86
N SER A 99 -4.52 8.90 -7.15
CA SER A 99 -5.21 8.64 -8.43
C SER A 99 -6.43 9.54 -8.62
N THR A 100 -7.23 9.72 -7.56
CA THR A 100 -8.43 10.57 -7.56
C THR A 100 -8.12 12.06 -7.44
N GLY A 101 -6.88 12.44 -7.13
CA GLY A 101 -6.46 13.83 -6.95
C GLY A 101 -6.84 14.45 -5.61
N ILE A 102 -7.32 13.65 -4.65
CA ILE A 102 -7.45 14.06 -3.24
C ILE A 102 -6.07 14.48 -2.68
N ARG A 103 -4.99 13.87 -3.17
CA ARG A 103 -3.59 14.27 -2.95
C ARG A 103 -2.88 14.53 -4.27
N GLY A 104 -1.86 15.39 -4.23
CA GLY A 104 -0.98 15.64 -5.37
C GLY A 104 -1.50 16.60 -6.46
N LYS A 105 -2.51 17.44 -6.15
CA LYS A 105 -3.02 18.48 -7.08
C LYS A 105 -2.52 19.89 -6.81
N LEU A 106 -1.72 20.11 -5.76
CA LEU A 106 -1.13 21.42 -5.47
C LEU A 106 0.31 21.46 -6.01
N SER A 107 0.60 22.35 -6.96
CA SER A 107 1.92 22.44 -7.60
C SER A 107 2.99 22.98 -6.65
N GLU A 108 2.59 23.72 -5.62
CA GLU A 108 3.45 24.20 -4.53
C GLU A 108 3.99 23.03 -3.70
N ASN A 109 3.21 21.95 -3.55
CA ASN A 109 3.63 20.72 -2.90
C ASN A 109 4.35 19.81 -3.90
N LYS A 110 5.55 20.21 -4.32
CA LYS A 110 6.33 19.56 -5.40
C LYS A 110 6.42 18.04 -5.29
N SER A 111 6.67 17.49 -4.10
CA SER A 111 6.82 16.05 -3.91
C SER A 111 5.49 15.29 -4.04
N GLU A 112 4.38 15.85 -3.57
CA GLU A 112 3.06 15.23 -3.82
C GLU A 112 2.57 15.46 -5.24
N TRP A 113 2.88 16.62 -5.84
CA TRP A 113 2.58 16.90 -7.24
C TRP A 113 3.30 15.92 -8.19
N LEU A 114 4.56 15.60 -7.88
CA LEU A 114 5.31 14.59 -8.61
C LEU A 114 4.63 13.22 -8.50
N MET A 115 4.23 12.80 -7.30
CA MET A 115 3.49 11.55 -7.11
C MET A 115 2.13 11.55 -7.83
N GLY A 116 1.39 12.66 -7.77
CA GLY A 116 0.11 12.82 -8.48
C GLY A 116 0.26 12.83 -10.01
N SER A 117 1.44 13.16 -10.52
CA SER A 117 1.78 13.02 -11.95
C SER A 117 2.24 11.60 -12.29
N ALA A 118 3.04 10.99 -11.41
CA ALA A 118 3.56 9.63 -11.58
C ALA A 118 2.45 8.59 -11.57
N ILE A 119 1.48 8.68 -10.66
CA ILE A 119 0.39 7.70 -10.52
C ILE A 119 -0.44 7.56 -11.81
N LYS A 120 -0.57 8.64 -12.60
CA LYS A 120 -1.30 8.64 -13.88
C LYS A 120 -0.64 7.78 -14.95
N GLN A 121 0.67 7.54 -14.83
CA GLN A 121 1.40 6.67 -15.77
C GLN A 121 1.08 5.19 -15.55
N PHE A 122 0.49 4.84 -14.41
CA PHE A 122 0.20 3.46 -14.01
C PHE A 122 -1.29 3.07 -14.20
N GLY A 123 -2.14 3.93 -14.80
CA GLY A 123 -3.51 3.60 -15.23
C GLY A 123 -4.60 3.62 -14.13
N ASP A 124 -5.80 3.14 -14.46
CA ASP A 124 -6.98 3.14 -13.59
C ASP A 124 -7.08 1.86 -12.72
N SER A 125 -6.44 1.93 -11.55
CA SER A 125 -6.76 1.39 -10.20
C SER A 125 -7.26 -0.03 -9.91
N GLU A 126 -7.60 -0.91 -10.85
CA GLU A 126 -7.99 -2.29 -10.47
C GLU A 126 -6.84 -3.06 -9.78
N ASP A 127 -5.60 -2.70 -10.09
CA ASP A 127 -4.41 -3.34 -9.53
C ASP A 127 -3.93 -2.73 -8.20
N TRP A 128 -4.46 -1.58 -7.75
CA TRP A 128 -4.00 -0.95 -6.50
C TRP A 128 -4.15 -1.83 -5.26
N PRO A 129 -5.25 -2.57 -5.05
CA PRO A 129 -5.33 -3.50 -3.93
C PRO A 129 -4.25 -4.57 -3.98
N ARG A 130 -3.93 -5.11 -5.17
CA ARG A 130 -2.91 -6.15 -5.37
C ARG A 130 -1.50 -5.59 -5.18
N LEU A 131 -1.22 -4.43 -5.76
CA LEU A 131 0.05 -3.72 -5.58
C LEU A 131 0.29 -3.35 -4.11
N ALA A 132 -0.73 -2.82 -3.42
CA ALA A 132 -0.63 -2.51 -2.01
C ALA A 132 -0.39 -3.77 -1.15
N ALA A 133 -1.02 -4.90 -1.47
CA ALA A 133 -0.80 -6.17 -0.80
C ALA A 133 0.64 -6.67 -1.02
N TYR A 134 1.12 -6.59 -2.27
CA TYR A 134 2.47 -6.97 -2.64
C TYR A 134 3.52 -6.15 -1.88
N ILE A 135 3.41 -4.81 -1.90
CA ILE A 135 4.34 -3.91 -1.19
C ILE A 135 4.32 -4.14 0.33
N ALA A 136 3.13 -4.37 0.92
CA ALA A 136 3.01 -4.62 2.35
C ALA A 136 3.72 -5.91 2.81
N ASN A 137 3.89 -6.88 1.91
CA ASN A 137 4.59 -8.14 2.17
C ASN A 137 6.10 -8.06 1.88
N LEU A 138 6.60 -6.96 1.32
CA LEU A 138 8.03 -6.79 1.11
C LEU A 138 8.78 -6.61 2.45
N PRO A 139 10.05 -7.04 2.52
CA PRO A 139 10.88 -6.76 3.69
C PRO A 139 10.98 -5.26 3.94
N ALA A 140 10.66 -4.83 5.16
CA ALA A 140 10.80 -3.43 5.55
C ALA A 140 12.26 -2.98 5.43
N LEU A 141 12.48 -1.81 4.83
CA LEU A 141 13.80 -1.21 4.73
C LEU A 141 14.20 -0.52 6.05
N LYS A 142 15.48 -0.23 6.21
CA LYS A 142 15.98 0.57 7.35
C LYS A 142 15.88 2.06 6.98
N PRO A 143 14.98 2.83 7.59
CA PRO A 143 14.85 4.26 7.27
C PRO A 143 16.07 5.06 7.69
N LEU A 144 16.38 6.08 6.89
CA LEU A 144 17.44 7.04 7.17
C LEU A 144 17.05 7.98 8.32
N ARG A 145 18.06 8.37 9.12
CA ARG A 145 17.92 9.29 10.25
C ARG A 145 18.73 10.54 10.01
N THR A 146 18.06 11.66 9.83
CA THR A 146 18.65 12.95 9.46
C THR A 146 18.21 14.09 10.36
N VAL A 147 17.09 13.95 11.07
CA VAL A 147 16.52 14.99 11.91
C VAL A 147 17.14 14.90 13.31
N ARG A 148 17.59 16.03 13.85
CA ARG A 148 18.04 16.17 15.24
C ARG A 148 17.03 17.00 16.03
N GLY A 149 16.88 16.68 17.31
CA GLY A 149 15.97 17.36 18.23
C GLY A 149 16.21 16.96 19.67
N ASN A 150 15.37 17.46 20.58
CA ASN A 150 15.36 17.08 21.99
C ASN A 150 14.40 15.89 22.21
N HIS A 151 14.95 14.77 22.70
CA HIS A 151 14.20 13.53 22.89
C HIS A 151 13.10 13.65 23.94
N GLU A 152 13.40 14.20 25.12
CA GLU A 152 12.44 14.33 26.22
C GLU A 152 11.28 15.27 25.89
N LYS A 153 11.58 16.43 25.27
CA LYS A 153 10.54 17.32 24.75
C LYS A 153 9.69 16.62 23.68
N GLY A 154 10.34 15.84 22.80
CA GLY A 154 9.67 15.07 21.76
C GLY A 154 8.72 14.01 22.31
N LYS A 155 9.17 13.28 23.33
CA LYS A 155 8.37 12.28 24.05
C LYS A 155 7.14 12.90 24.70
N ALA A 156 7.31 14.02 25.40
CA ALA A 156 6.22 14.75 26.03
C ALA A 156 5.18 15.23 25.00
N LEU A 157 5.63 15.81 23.88
CA LEU A 157 4.76 16.26 22.80
C LEU A 157 4.04 15.09 22.10
N TYR A 158 4.73 13.95 21.93
CA TYR A 158 4.15 12.78 21.27
C TYR A 158 2.97 12.16 22.04
N ALA A 159 2.82 12.44 23.33
CA ALA A 159 1.72 11.90 24.14
C ALA A 159 0.33 12.16 23.51
N MET A 160 0.12 13.32 22.89
CA MET A 160 -1.14 13.61 22.18
C MET A 160 -1.32 12.74 20.92
N CYS A 161 -0.22 12.46 20.21
CA CYS A 161 -0.22 11.66 18.99
C CYS A 161 -0.47 10.17 19.29
N ALA A 162 -0.03 9.70 20.46
CA ALA A 162 -0.16 8.31 20.87
C ALA A 162 -1.61 7.85 21.04
N SER A 163 -2.55 8.77 21.27
CA SER A 163 -3.98 8.47 21.36
C SER A 163 -4.53 7.82 20.07
N CYS A 164 -4.03 8.25 18.91
CA CYS A 164 -4.42 7.69 17.61
C CYS A 164 -3.35 6.76 17.04
N HIS A 165 -2.07 7.12 17.10
CA HIS A 165 -0.98 6.35 16.48
C HIS A 165 -0.40 5.25 17.39
N GLY A 166 -0.89 5.14 18.62
CA GLY A 166 -0.45 4.18 19.63
C GLY A 166 0.86 4.60 20.33
N PRO A 167 1.16 4.07 21.53
CA PRO A 167 2.33 4.46 22.32
C PRO A 167 3.67 4.17 21.65
N MET A 168 3.71 3.13 20.81
CA MET A 168 4.89 2.72 20.03
C MET A 168 4.84 3.22 18.57
N ALA A 169 3.92 4.14 18.24
CA ALA A 169 3.74 4.68 16.91
C ALA A 169 3.49 3.61 15.81
N LYS A 170 2.85 2.49 16.18
CA LYS A 170 2.51 1.38 15.27
C LYS A 170 1.24 1.62 14.46
N GLY A 171 0.54 2.73 14.70
CA GLY A 171 -0.74 3.03 14.07
C GLY A 171 -1.91 2.31 14.73
N ASN A 172 -3.11 2.71 14.30
CA ASN A 172 -4.38 2.11 14.66
C ASN A 172 -5.30 2.19 13.43
N GLN A 173 -5.53 1.05 12.77
CA GLN A 173 -6.34 0.99 11.56
C GLN A 173 -7.80 1.40 11.80
N VAL A 174 -8.37 1.08 12.97
CA VAL A 174 -9.76 1.44 13.32
C VAL A 174 -9.94 2.95 13.32
N LEU A 175 -8.91 3.69 13.74
CA LEU A 175 -8.90 5.15 13.73
C LEU A 175 -8.37 5.75 12.42
N GLY A 176 -8.01 4.91 11.44
CA GLY A 176 -7.35 5.35 10.21
C GLY A 176 -5.96 5.96 10.43
N ALA A 177 -5.32 5.69 11.57
CA ALA A 177 -4.03 6.25 11.95
C ALA A 177 -2.89 5.32 11.47
N PRO A 178 -2.04 5.74 10.52
CA PRO A 178 -0.97 4.88 10.01
C PRO A 178 0.17 4.69 11.02
N PRO A 179 0.99 3.63 10.87
CA PRO A 179 2.25 3.54 11.59
C PRO A 179 3.17 4.68 11.19
N LEU A 180 3.83 5.26 12.20
CA LEU A 180 4.87 6.29 12.02
C LEU A 180 6.27 5.73 12.29
N ASN A 181 6.36 4.58 12.97
CA ASN A 181 7.62 3.98 13.38
C ASN A 181 8.34 3.18 12.28
N VAL A 182 7.85 3.21 11.05
CA VAL A 182 8.44 2.54 9.87
C VAL A 182 9.00 3.53 8.84
N GLN A 183 8.85 4.83 9.09
CA GLN A 183 9.02 5.87 8.08
C GLN A 183 10.20 6.78 8.38
N GLU A 184 10.81 7.37 7.35
CA GLU A 184 11.95 8.26 7.51
C GLU A 184 11.58 9.55 8.23
N ASP A 185 12.55 10.03 9.01
CA ASP A 185 12.33 11.21 9.85
C ASP A 185 12.20 12.50 9.03
N TRP A 186 12.95 12.62 7.94
CA TRP A 186 12.81 13.73 7.00
C TRP A 186 11.39 13.80 6.43
N TYR A 187 10.81 12.65 6.08
CA TYR A 187 9.48 12.58 5.50
C TYR A 187 8.42 12.90 6.54
N LEU A 188 8.49 12.33 7.75
CA LEU A 188 7.56 12.64 8.84
C LEU A 188 7.55 14.13 9.18
N ARG A 189 8.74 14.76 9.24
CA ARG A 189 8.87 16.21 9.42
C ARG A 189 8.17 16.98 8.29
N GLU A 190 8.42 16.60 7.04
CA GLU A 190 7.82 17.23 5.88
C GLU A 190 6.28 17.08 5.88
N GLN A 191 5.75 15.90 6.22
CA GLN A 191 4.31 15.68 6.28
C GLN A 191 3.64 16.55 7.35
N LEU A 192 4.22 16.66 8.55
CA LEU A 192 3.71 17.54 9.61
C LEU A 192 3.71 19.01 9.17
N MET A 193 4.78 19.46 8.49
CA MET A 193 4.83 20.82 7.94
C MET A 193 3.75 21.05 6.88
N LYS A 194 3.49 20.07 6.00
CA LYS A 194 2.46 20.15 4.97
C LYS A 194 1.04 20.13 5.53
N TYR A 195 0.79 19.35 6.57
CA TYR A 195 -0.48 19.42 7.28
C TYR A 195 -0.68 20.79 7.93
N ARG A 196 0.34 21.30 8.63
CA ARG A 196 0.28 22.63 9.26
C ARG A 196 0.00 23.74 8.25
N SER A 197 0.60 23.69 7.06
CA SER A 197 0.41 24.69 6.02
C SER A 197 -0.77 24.40 5.08
N SER A 198 -1.62 23.42 5.39
CA SER A 198 -2.71 22.95 4.52
C SER A 198 -2.26 22.53 3.10
N MET A 199 -1.00 22.18 2.89
CA MET A 199 -0.52 21.59 1.62
C MET A 199 -0.84 20.09 1.51
N ARG A 200 -1.26 19.46 2.62
CA ARG A 200 -1.81 18.10 2.70
C ARG A 200 -3.07 18.12 3.56
N GLY A 201 -4.06 17.29 3.21
CA GLY A 201 -5.35 17.27 3.89
C GLY A 201 -6.28 18.44 3.50
N TYR A 202 -5.98 19.18 2.43
CA TYR A 202 -6.79 20.31 1.97
C TYR A 202 -8.15 19.90 1.41
N HIS A 203 -8.23 18.71 0.82
CA HIS A 203 -9.41 18.26 0.11
C HIS A 203 -10.56 17.92 1.08
N PRO A 204 -11.81 18.33 0.82
CA PRO A 204 -12.94 18.06 1.72
C PRO A 204 -13.18 16.57 2.03
N GLN A 205 -12.82 15.68 1.10
CA GLN A 205 -12.97 14.23 1.27
C GLN A 205 -11.81 13.58 2.05
N ASP A 206 -10.71 14.31 2.33
CA ASP A 206 -9.60 13.78 3.14
C ASP A 206 -9.83 14.02 4.64
N LEU A 207 -10.81 13.33 5.23
CA LEU A 207 -11.18 13.50 6.64
C LEU A 207 -10.01 13.23 7.60
N GLY A 208 -9.23 12.18 7.35
CA GLY A 208 -8.00 11.89 8.11
C GLY A 208 -6.95 12.98 7.94
N GLY A 209 -6.80 13.52 6.72
CA GLY A 209 -5.93 14.67 6.47
C GLY A 209 -6.40 15.93 7.19
N ALA A 210 -7.69 16.22 7.20
CA ALA A 210 -8.28 17.34 7.93
C ALA A 210 -8.02 17.25 9.43
N THR A 211 -8.15 16.04 10.01
CA THR A 211 -7.80 15.75 11.40
C THR A 211 -6.32 16.06 11.66
N MET A 212 -5.42 15.59 10.80
CA MET A 212 -3.99 15.87 10.94
C MET A 212 -3.62 17.34 10.76
N ARG A 213 -4.34 18.10 9.91
CA ARG A 213 -4.16 19.57 9.85
C ARG A 213 -4.51 20.23 11.17
N ALA A 214 -5.62 19.85 11.79
CA ALA A 214 -6.03 20.39 13.08
C ALA A 214 -4.96 20.13 14.15
N VAL A 215 -4.46 18.89 14.23
CA VAL A 215 -3.38 18.50 15.15
C VAL A 215 -2.08 19.26 14.87
N ALA A 216 -1.71 19.41 13.59
CA ALA A 216 -0.45 20.04 13.21
C ALA A 216 -0.47 21.58 13.27
N SER A 217 -1.64 22.20 13.29
CA SER A 217 -1.83 23.66 13.13
C SER A 217 -1.05 24.49 14.15
N SER A 218 -0.97 24.03 15.40
CA SER A 218 -0.30 24.74 16.50
C SER A 218 1.17 24.34 16.69
N LEU A 219 1.69 23.39 15.91
CA LEU A 219 3.05 22.89 16.10
C LEU A 219 4.10 23.86 15.54
N THR A 220 5.09 24.22 16.35
CA THR A 220 6.25 24.99 15.89
C THR A 220 7.26 24.11 15.15
N ASN A 221 8.20 24.74 14.43
CA ASN A 221 9.28 24.00 13.75
C ASN A 221 10.14 23.20 14.74
N GLU A 222 10.41 23.74 15.94
CA GLU A 222 11.16 23.03 16.98
C GLU A 222 10.36 21.83 17.52
N GLN A 223 9.06 22.01 17.79
CA GLN A 223 8.20 20.93 18.26
C GLN A 223 8.12 19.79 17.24
N ILE A 224 7.95 20.10 15.94
CA ILE A 224 7.97 19.09 14.87
C ILE A 224 9.31 18.33 14.87
N LYS A 225 10.44 19.04 14.94
CA LYS A 225 11.77 18.40 15.01
C LYS A 225 11.89 17.47 16.23
N ASN A 226 11.43 17.90 17.40
CA ASN A 226 11.51 17.11 18.63
C ASN A 226 10.61 15.86 18.55
N ILE A 227 9.35 15.99 18.10
CA ILE A 227 8.42 14.87 17.91
C ILE A 227 9.02 13.82 16.95
N VAL A 228 9.52 14.28 15.81
CA VAL A 228 10.11 13.41 14.78
C VAL A 228 11.39 12.73 15.28
N PHE A 229 12.21 13.46 16.04
CA PHE A 229 13.41 12.88 16.66
C PHE A 229 13.07 11.78 17.67
N TYR A 230 12.03 11.99 18.49
CA TYR A 230 11.52 10.96 19.38
C TYR A 230 10.95 9.76 18.62
N LEU A 231 10.15 9.98 17.57
CA LEU A 231 9.59 8.93 16.71
C LEU A 231 10.68 8.03 16.11
N SER A 232 11.82 8.61 15.72
CA SER A 232 12.98 7.86 15.23
C SER A 232 13.54 6.86 16.23
N SER A 233 13.39 7.12 17.53
CA SER A 233 13.81 6.20 18.60
C SER A 233 12.84 5.02 18.82
N LEU A 234 11.59 5.13 18.37
CA LEU A 234 10.57 4.08 18.50
C LEU A 234 10.61 3.06 17.35
N GLN A 235 11.43 3.31 16.34
CA GLN A 235 11.47 2.48 15.13
C GLN A 235 12.29 1.23 15.38
N LYS A 236 11.74 0.07 15.05
CA LYS A 236 12.48 -1.18 15.13
C LYS A 236 13.34 -1.34 13.88
N PRO A 237 14.60 -1.77 14.00
CA PRO A 237 15.31 -2.29 12.84
C PRO A 237 14.54 -3.50 12.28
N PRO A 238 14.45 -3.66 10.95
CA PRO A 238 13.68 -4.74 10.34
C PRO A 238 14.20 -6.12 10.80
N LYS A 239 13.28 -7.05 11.05
CA LYS A 239 13.62 -8.48 11.23
C LYS A 239 13.72 -9.11 9.84
N GLY A 240 14.89 -9.08 9.22
CA GLY A 240 15.13 -9.68 7.90
C GLY A 240 16.54 -9.39 7.40
N ARG A 241 17.16 -10.37 6.75
CA ARG A 241 18.61 -10.46 6.48
C ARG A 241 19.14 -9.22 5.75
N VAL A 242 20.19 -8.60 6.31
CA VAL A 242 21.03 -7.61 5.62
C VAL A 242 21.46 -8.23 4.28
N PRO A 243 21.25 -7.57 3.13
CA PRO A 243 21.84 -8.01 1.88
C PRO A 243 23.35 -8.02 2.07
N SER A 244 23.97 -9.20 1.96
CA SER A 244 25.43 -9.30 1.96
C SER A 244 25.96 -8.40 0.86
N LYS A 245 26.90 -7.50 1.21
CA LYS A 245 27.74 -6.83 0.22
C LYS A 245 28.26 -7.88 -0.77
N GLY A 246 27.95 -7.72 -2.05
CA GLY A 246 28.55 -8.54 -3.10
C GLY A 246 27.54 -8.99 -4.15
N GLN A 247 27.38 -8.17 -5.18
CA GLN A 247 27.34 -8.61 -6.58
C GLN A 247 27.62 -7.38 -7.45
N SER A 248 28.91 -7.07 -7.57
CA SER A 248 29.41 -6.33 -8.73
C SER A 248 29.03 -7.13 -9.98
N HIS A 249 28.07 -6.65 -10.75
CA HIS A 249 27.96 -7.07 -12.14
C HIS A 249 29.18 -6.52 -12.87
N SER A 250 30.12 -7.41 -13.19
CA SER A 250 31.14 -7.18 -14.19
C SER A 250 30.46 -6.87 -15.51
N ARG A 251 30.86 -5.76 -16.12
CA ARG A 251 30.63 -5.51 -17.54
C ARG A 251 31.68 -6.31 -18.28
N ASP A 252 31.24 -7.29 -19.07
CA ASP A 252 31.93 -7.77 -20.26
C ASP A 252 31.04 -7.44 -21.46
#